data_AF-A0A949WFZ0-F1
#
_entry.id   AF-A0A949WFZ0-F1
#
_cell.length_a   1.000
_cell.length_b   1.000
_cell.length_c   1.000
_cell.angle_alpha   90.00
_cell.angle_beta   90.00
_cell.angle_gamma   90.00
#
_symmetry.space_group_name_H-M   'P 1'
#
loop_
_entity.id
_entity.type
_entity.pdbx_description
1 polymer ?
#
loop_
_entity_poly.entity_id
_entity_poly.type
_entity_poly.pdbx_seq_one_letter_code
_entity_poly.pdbx_strand_id
1 'polypeptide(L)'
;MIRNSLFFSMTAFLSASSLATAQEAPPPEVMTQGQQVYMQVCFACHQPTGLGLPNMFPPLAASDWASAPKPDRLIRMVLHGVTGPIKVNGQAFTTPAPLMPPQGTALNDQQISSVLTYVRNSFGNKAGVVTPDQVKAVREAEKARTAMWTEAELEKIPVN
;
A
#
# COMPACT_ATOMS: atom_id res chain seq x y z
N MET A 1 -53.39 -40.14 -32.07
CA MET A 1 -52.66 -40.26 -30.79
C MET A 1 -51.32 -39.56 -30.95
N ILE A 2 -50.97 -38.76 -29.96
CA ILE A 2 -50.13 -37.55 -30.03
C ILE A 2 -48.64 -37.94 -30.06
N ARG A 3 -47.87 -37.45 -31.06
CA ARG A 3 -46.42 -37.61 -31.11
C ARG A 3 -45.75 -36.56 -30.23
N ASN A 4 -45.00 -37.05 -29.27
CA ASN A 4 -44.16 -36.34 -28.31
C ASN A 4 -43.01 -35.63 -29.04
N SER A 5 -42.86 -34.32 -28.87
CA SER A 5 -41.69 -33.58 -29.34
C SER A 5 -41.20 -32.67 -28.22
N LEU A 6 -40.21 -33.18 -27.50
CA LEU A 6 -39.45 -32.47 -26.48
C LEU A 6 -38.56 -31.45 -27.19
N PHE A 7 -38.92 -30.17 -27.10
CA PHE A 7 -38.01 -29.06 -27.43
C PHE A 7 -37.13 -28.79 -26.20
N PHE A 8 -35.89 -29.27 -26.24
CA PHE A 8 -34.88 -28.91 -25.26
C PHE A 8 -34.27 -27.56 -25.68
N SER A 9 -34.75 -26.46 -25.09
CA SER A 9 -34.15 -25.13 -25.27
C SER A 9 -32.88 -25.05 -24.43
N MET A 10 -31.73 -25.11 -25.09
CA MET A 10 -30.43 -25.02 -24.44
C MET A 10 -30.05 -23.54 -24.35
N THR A 11 -30.44 -22.86 -23.26
CA THR A 11 -29.94 -21.52 -22.94
C THR A 11 -28.47 -21.63 -22.51
N ALA A 12 -27.57 -21.24 -23.39
CA ALA A 12 -26.15 -21.09 -23.06
C ALA A 12 -25.97 -19.89 -22.11
N PHE A 13 -25.66 -20.18 -20.85
CA PHE A 13 -25.16 -19.16 -19.91
C PHE A 13 -23.72 -18.84 -20.29
N LEU A 14 -23.50 -17.68 -20.91
CA LEU A 14 -22.18 -17.06 -21.04
C LEU A 14 -21.74 -16.55 -19.66
N SER A 15 -20.95 -17.34 -18.93
CA SER A 15 -20.21 -16.84 -17.77
C SER A 15 -19.11 -15.89 -18.24
N ALA A 16 -19.28 -14.60 -17.97
CA ALA A 16 -18.18 -13.64 -18.03
C ALA A 16 -17.23 -13.91 -16.86
N SER A 17 -16.12 -14.59 -17.12
CA SER A 17 -15.01 -14.68 -16.17
C SER A 17 -14.40 -13.30 -16.00
N SER A 18 -14.60 -12.68 -14.82
CA SER A 18 -13.78 -11.54 -14.41
C SER A 18 -12.32 -11.95 -14.37
N LEU A 19 -11.54 -11.45 -15.33
CA LEU A 19 -10.09 -11.45 -15.24
C LEU A 19 -9.71 -10.55 -14.07
N ALA A 20 -9.39 -11.16 -12.93
CA ALA A 20 -8.53 -10.51 -11.96
C ALA A 20 -7.26 -10.10 -12.71
N THR A 21 -7.04 -8.80 -12.87
CA THR A 21 -5.83 -8.27 -13.50
C THR A 21 -4.65 -8.83 -12.70
N ALA A 22 -3.86 -9.72 -13.30
CA ALA A 22 -2.59 -10.13 -12.74
C ALA A 22 -1.79 -8.84 -12.50
N GLN A 23 -1.41 -8.60 -11.25
CA GLN A 23 -0.63 -7.42 -10.90
C GLN A 23 0.71 -7.51 -11.62
N GLU A 24 0.93 -6.62 -12.59
CA GLU A 24 2.18 -6.60 -13.34
C GLU A 24 3.35 -6.28 -12.40
N ALA A 25 4.47 -6.96 -12.62
CA ALA A 25 5.68 -6.71 -11.84
C ALA A 25 6.12 -5.24 -12.02
N PRO A 26 6.62 -4.59 -10.95
CA PRO A 26 7.04 -3.20 -11.03
C PRO A 26 8.25 -3.05 -11.99
N PRO A 27 8.35 -1.94 -12.74
CA PRO A 27 9.50 -1.68 -13.59
C PRO A 27 10.83 -1.72 -12.81
N PRO A 28 11.90 -2.35 -13.33
CA PRO A 28 13.18 -2.47 -12.62
C PRO A 28 13.81 -1.13 -12.22
N GLU A 29 13.65 -0.11 -13.05
CA GLU A 29 14.15 1.24 -12.76
C GLU A 29 13.43 1.85 -11.56
N VAL A 30 12.10 1.72 -11.48
CA VAL A 30 11.30 2.20 -10.35
C VAL A 30 11.71 1.49 -9.06
N MET A 31 11.95 0.18 -9.13
CA MET A 31 12.46 -0.60 -7.99
C MET A 31 13.84 -0.12 -7.53
N THR A 32 14.75 0.14 -8.47
CA THR A 32 16.12 0.62 -8.16
C THR A 32 16.08 2.00 -7.50
N GLN A 33 15.31 2.93 -8.05
CA GLN A 33 15.12 4.26 -7.47
C GLN A 33 14.47 4.18 -6.08
N GLY A 34 13.44 3.33 -5.93
CA GLY A 34 12.75 3.13 -4.66
C GLY A 34 13.67 2.56 -3.58
N GLN A 35 14.54 1.61 -3.95
CA GLN A 35 15.56 1.07 -3.05
C GLN A 35 16.55 2.16 -2.59
N GLN A 36 16.99 3.03 -3.51
CA GLN A 36 17.89 4.12 -3.16
C GLN A 36 17.26 5.08 -2.14
N VAL A 37 16.01 5.49 -2.36
CA VAL A 37 15.27 6.34 -1.40
C VAL A 37 15.08 5.60 -0.07
N TYR A 38 14.74 4.31 -0.10
CA TYR A 38 14.61 3.49 1.10
C TYR A 38 15.89 3.48 1.95
N MET A 39 17.04 3.26 1.30
CA MET A 39 18.34 3.22 1.94
C MET A 39 18.85 4.59 2.40
N GLN A 40 18.26 5.68 1.93
CA GLN A 40 18.61 7.03 2.38
C GLN A 40 17.75 7.49 3.56
N VAL A 41 16.46 7.12 3.57
CA VAL A 41 15.47 7.73 4.47
C VAL A 41 14.83 6.71 5.41
N CYS A 42 14.43 5.54 4.90
CA CYS A 42 13.53 4.64 5.60
C CYS A 42 14.26 3.57 6.42
N PHE A 43 15.44 3.14 5.96
CA PHE A 43 16.15 1.98 6.52
C PHE A 43 16.58 2.19 7.98
N ALA A 44 16.80 3.44 8.41
CA ALA A 44 17.29 3.73 9.76
C ALA A 44 16.33 3.20 10.84
N CYS A 45 15.02 3.23 10.56
CA CYS A 45 13.98 2.73 11.47
C CYS A 45 13.47 1.35 11.03
N HIS A 46 13.15 1.18 9.75
CA HIS A 46 12.55 -0.05 9.23
C HIS A 46 13.56 -1.18 8.93
N GLN A 47 14.85 -0.90 9.09
CA GLN A 47 15.98 -1.79 8.84
C GLN A 47 16.17 -2.18 7.37
N PRO A 48 17.37 -2.60 6.94
CA PRO A 48 17.59 -3.07 5.57
C PRO A 48 16.70 -4.24 5.16
N THR A 49 16.28 -5.06 6.13
CA THR A 49 15.42 -6.23 5.94
C THR A 49 13.92 -5.91 5.92
N GLY A 50 13.53 -4.67 6.25
CA GLY A 50 12.13 -4.29 6.40
C GLY A 50 11.46 -4.86 7.65
N LEU A 51 12.19 -5.54 8.54
CA LEU A 51 11.64 -6.15 9.76
C LEU A 51 11.39 -5.14 10.89
N GLY A 52 11.90 -3.91 10.75
CA GLY A 52 11.84 -2.91 11.81
C GLY A 52 12.56 -3.36 13.08
N LEU A 53 12.10 -2.87 14.22
CA LEU A 53 12.57 -3.28 15.54
C LEU A 53 11.35 -3.68 16.39
N PRO A 54 11.32 -4.90 16.95
CA PRO A 54 10.22 -5.37 17.77
C PRO A 54 9.84 -4.34 18.85
N ASN A 55 8.53 -4.09 18.99
CA ASN A 55 7.95 -3.16 19.96
C ASN A 55 8.33 -1.66 19.79
N MET A 56 9.06 -1.29 18.73
CA MET A 56 9.48 0.10 18.51
C MET A 56 9.19 0.60 17.10
N PHE A 57 9.65 -0.11 16.07
CA PHE A 57 9.43 0.24 14.66
C PHE A 57 8.67 -0.88 13.96
N PRO A 58 7.44 -0.62 13.47
CA PRO A 58 6.66 -1.65 12.81
C PRO A 58 7.36 -2.24 11.59
N PRO A 59 7.17 -3.55 11.33
CA PRO A 59 7.71 -4.19 10.13
C PRO A 59 6.99 -3.69 8.88
N LEU A 60 7.76 -3.49 7.81
CA LEU A 60 7.25 -3.35 6.45
C LEU A 60 7.19 -4.70 5.73
N ALA A 61 7.96 -5.68 6.21
CA ALA A 61 7.97 -7.04 5.70
C ALA A 61 6.61 -7.73 5.91
N ALA A 62 6.08 -8.32 4.83
CA ALA A 62 4.78 -8.97 4.78
C ALA A 62 3.65 -8.13 5.44
N SER A 63 3.71 -6.80 5.33
CA SER A 63 2.80 -5.89 6.02
C SER A 63 1.42 -5.88 5.36
N ASP A 64 0.37 -6.01 6.17
CA ASP A 64 -1.03 -5.80 5.78
C ASP A 64 -1.29 -4.39 5.22
N TRP A 65 -0.65 -3.36 5.80
CA TRP A 65 -0.67 -2.00 5.27
C TRP A 65 0.01 -1.90 3.91
N ALA A 66 1.19 -2.52 3.74
CA ALA A 66 1.91 -2.54 2.46
C ALA A 66 1.14 -3.30 1.39
N SER A 67 0.45 -4.38 1.76
CA SER A 67 -0.23 -5.28 0.83
C SER A 67 -1.65 -4.84 0.46
N ALA A 68 -2.16 -3.75 1.06
CA ALA A 68 -3.49 -3.23 0.77
C ALA A 68 -3.67 -2.91 -0.74
N PRO A 69 -4.85 -3.19 -1.33
CA PRO A 69 -5.07 -2.98 -2.77
C PRO A 69 -4.76 -1.55 -3.22
N LYS A 70 -5.24 -0.55 -2.48
CA LYS A 70 -4.93 0.87 -2.75
C LYS A 70 -3.81 1.41 -1.85
N PRO A 71 -2.88 2.22 -2.40
CA PRO A 71 -1.74 2.77 -1.66
C PRO A 71 -2.07 4.05 -0.86
N ASP A 72 -3.30 4.55 -0.95
CA ASP A 72 -3.76 5.83 -0.38
C ASP A 72 -3.37 6.09 1.07
N ARG A 73 -3.41 5.05 1.92
CA ARG A 73 -2.99 5.16 3.32
C ARG A 73 -1.48 5.35 3.42
N LEU A 74 -0.69 4.53 2.75
CA LEU A 74 0.78 4.62 2.77
C LEU A 74 1.28 5.96 2.23
N ILE A 75 0.65 6.48 1.18
CA ILE A 75 1.00 7.80 0.62
C ILE A 75 0.82 8.87 1.69
N ARG A 76 -0.30 8.87 2.43
CA ARG A 76 -0.55 9.80 3.53
C ARG A 76 0.44 9.66 4.68
N MET A 77 0.77 8.42 5.04
CA MET A 77 1.76 8.13 6.08
C MET A 77 3.14 8.71 5.73
N VAL A 78 3.58 8.57 4.47
CA VAL A 78 4.87 9.15 4.03
C VAL A 78 4.79 10.67 3.94
N LEU A 79 3.71 11.24 3.41
CA LEU A 79 3.58 12.68 3.23
C LEU A 79 3.54 13.43 4.58
N HIS A 80 2.70 12.97 5.51
CA HIS A 80 2.36 13.70 6.73
C HIS A 80 2.81 13.01 8.02
N GLY A 81 3.42 11.83 7.93
CA GLY A 81 3.85 11.08 9.10
C GLY A 81 2.71 10.35 9.80
N VAL A 82 3.08 9.55 10.80
CA VAL A 82 2.16 8.74 11.62
C VAL A 82 2.58 8.83 13.07
N THR A 83 1.61 8.89 13.97
CA THR A 83 1.84 8.87 15.41
C THR A 83 0.75 8.08 16.12
N GLY A 84 1.07 7.63 17.33
CA GLY A 84 0.13 6.91 18.18
C GLY A 84 0.16 5.40 17.94
N PRO A 85 -0.75 4.67 18.60
CA PRO A 85 -0.80 3.22 18.47
C PRO A 85 -1.13 2.81 17.03
N ILE A 86 -0.52 1.72 16.59
CA ILE A 86 -0.81 1.09 15.30
C ILE A 86 -0.68 -0.42 15.41
N LYS A 87 -1.52 -1.16 14.68
CA LYS A 87 -1.42 -2.60 14.54
C LYS A 87 -0.92 -2.97 13.15
N VAL A 88 0.14 -3.76 13.09
CA VAL A 88 0.68 -4.29 11.83
C VAL A 88 0.76 -5.80 11.95
N ASN A 89 0.15 -6.53 11.01
CA ASN A 89 0.12 -8.00 11.00
C ASN A 89 -0.45 -8.59 12.31
N GLY A 90 -1.45 -7.92 12.89
CA GLY A 90 -2.05 -8.32 14.16
C GLY A 90 -1.23 -7.94 15.41
N GLN A 91 0.01 -7.49 15.27
CA GLN A 91 0.85 -7.03 16.38
C GLN A 91 0.58 -5.55 16.68
N ALA A 92 0.21 -5.25 17.92
CA ALA A 92 0.00 -3.88 18.38
C ALA A 92 1.32 -3.22 18.82
N PHE A 93 1.53 -1.98 18.39
CA PHE A 93 2.63 -1.11 18.81
C PHE A 93 2.02 0.06 19.58
N THR A 94 2.16 0.06 20.91
CA THR A 94 1.41 0.98 21.80
C THR A 94 2.29 1.81 22.71
N THR A 95 3.34 1.23 23.31
CA THR A 95 4.24 1.93 24.26
C THR A 95 5.70 1.50 24.08
N PRO A 96 6.61 2.42 23.69
CA PRO A 96 6.30 3.75 23.17
C PRO A 96 5.47 3.64 21.90
N ALA A 97 4.50 4.55 21.72
CA ALA A 97 3.74 4.60 20.50
C ALA A 97 4.68 4.96 19.33
N PRO A 98 4.57 4.28 18.17
CA PRO A 98 5.37 4.64 17.01
C PRO A 98 5.18 6.09 16.60
N LEU A 99 6.27 6.69 16.14
CA LEU A 99 6.29 8.00 15.53
C LEU A 99 7.13 7.92 14.26
N MET A 100 6.49 8.18 13.12
CA MET A 100 7.11 8.30 11.81
C MET A 100 7.01 9.77 11.39
N PRO A 101 8.12 10.52 11.31
CA PRO A 101 8.08 11.91 10.87
C PRO A 101 7.61 12.05 9.42
N PRO A 102 6.94 13.17 9.06
CA PRO A 102 6.57 13.47 7.68
C PRO A 102 7.79 13.56 6.77
N GLN A 103 7.69 12.97 5.58
CA GLN A 103 8.71 13.04 4.52
C GLN A 103 8.25 13.84 3.30
N GLY A 104 7.00 14.33 3.30
CA GLY A 104 6.40 15.00 2.15
C GLY A 104 7.12 16.29 1.72
N THR A 105 7.81 16.98 2.62
CA THR A 105 8.58 18.18 2.27
C THR A 105 9.97 17.86 1.71
N ALA A 106 10.55 16.72 2.09
CA ALA A 106 11.87 16.29 1.66
C ALA A 106 11.84 15.47 0.36
N LEU A 107 10.75 14.75 0.11
CA LEU A 107 10.59 13.85 -1.04
C LEU A 107 9.53 14.36 -2.02
N ASN A 108 9.88 14.37 -3.29
CA ASN A 108 8.95 14.67 -4.38
C ASN A 108 8.05 13.46 -4.73
N ASP A 109 7.07 13.68 -5.59
CA ASP A 109 6.07 12.65 -5.94
C ASP A 109 6.68 11.42 -6.60
N GLN A 110 7.70 11.60 -7.44
CA GLN A 110 8.43 10.49 -8.06
C GLN A 110 9.13 9.64 -7.00
N GLN A 111 9.88 10.28 -6.08
CA GLN A 111 10.61 9.58 -5.02
C GLN A 111 9.67 8.80 -4.09
N ILE A 112 8.55 9.42 -3.69
CA ILE A 112 7.54 8.76 -2.86
C ILE A 112 6.91 7.58 -3.61
N SER A 113 6.56 7.76 -4.88
CA SER A 113 5.96 6.70 -5.69
C SER A 113 6.91 5.50 -5.87
N SER A 114 8.20 5.77 -6.12
CA SER A 114 9.22 4.73 -6.25
C SER A 114 9.47 4.00 -4.94
N VAL A 115 9.63 4.70 -3.81
CA VAL A 115 9.90 4.03 -2.51
C VAL A 115 8.70 3.23 -2.03
N LEU A 116 7.47 3.71 -2.24
CA LEU A 116 6.27 2.96 -1.91
C LEU A 116 6.12 1.74 -2.81
N THR A 117 6.40 1.87 -4.11
CA THR A 117 6.43 0.71 -5.03
C THR A 117 7.45 -0.33 -4.58
N TYR A 118 8.65 0.10 -4.21
CA TYR A 118 9.70 -0.78 -3.68
C TYR A 118 9.25 -1.50 -2.42
N VAL A 119 8.73 -0.79 -1.40
CA VAL A 119 8.23 -1.40 -0.16
C VAL A 119 7.11 -2.40 -0.43
N ARG A 120 6.17 -2.06 -1.32
CA ARG A 120 5.02 -2.89 -1.70
C ARG A 120 5.38 -4.15 -2.51
N ASN A 121 6.61 -4.24 -3.02
CA ASN A 121 7.10 -5.36 -3.83
C ASN A 121 8.43 -5.93 -3.32
N SER A 122 8.79 -5.61 -2.09
CA SER A 122 9.98 -6.11 -1.39
C SER A 122 9.57 -6.78 -0.09
N PHE A 123 10.53 -7.44 0.59
CA PHE A 123 10.31 -7.98 1.94
C PHE A 123 9.15 -9.00 2.01
N GLY A 124 8.90 -9.71 0.91
CA GLY A 124 7.80 -10.66 0.78
C GLY A 124 6.45 -10.05 0.36
N ASN A 125 6.35 -8.72 0.24
CA ASN A 125 5.15 -8.05 -0.26
C ASN A 125 5.02 -8.23 -1.78
N LYS A 126 3.77 -8.30 -2.25
CA LYS A 126 3.40 -8.38 -3.67
C LYS A 126 2.14 -7.56 -3.92
N ALA A 127 2.29 -6.27 -4.19
CA ALA A 127 1.18 -5.34 -4.38
C ALA A 127 1.45 -4.36 -5.53
N GLY A 128 0.42 -3.61 -5.92
CA GLY A 128 0.48 -2.76 -7.11
C GLY A 128 1.49 -1.63 -7.01
N VAL A 129 1.95 -1.19 -8.17
CA VAL A 129 2.78 0.00 -8.34
C VAL A 129 2.05 1.23 -7.80
N VAL A 130 2.80 2.13 -7.18
CA VAL A 130 2.35 3.47 -6.84
C VAL A 130 2.87 4.42 -7.90
N THR A 131 1.97 5.22 -8.48
CA THR A 131 2.29 6.18 -9.53
C THR A 131 2.54 7.58 -8.95
N PRO A 132 3.35 8.43 -9.61
CA PRO A 132 3.51 9.83 -9.22
C PRO A 132 2.19 10.58 -9.16
N ASP A 133 1.26 10.30 -10.09
CA ASP A 133 -0.06 10.94 -10.12
C ASP A 133 -0.92 10.60 -8.90
N GLN A 134 -0.87 9.35 -8.42
CA GLN A 134 -1.53 8.98 -7.15
C GLN A 134 -0.94 9.76 -5.97
N VAL A 135 0.39 9.91 -5.92
CA VAL A 135 1.04 10.68 -4.86
C VAL A 135 0.64 12.15 -4.92
N LYS A 136 0.68 12.73 -6.12
CA LYS A 136 0.29 14.13 -6.37
C LYS A 136 -1.16 14.38 -5.98
N ALA A 137 -2.07 13.48 -6.34
CA ALA A 137 -3.49 13.60 -6.00
C ALA A 137 -3.71 13.61 -4.48
N VAL A 138 -3.07 12.69 -3.75
CA VAL A 138 -3.15 12.67 -2.29
C VAL A 138 -2.48 13.90 -1.68
N ARG A 139 -1.33 14.32 -2.18
CA ARG A 139 -0.63 15.53 -1.70
C ARG A 139 -1.51 16.78 -1.83
N GLU A 140 -2.19 16.93 -2.96
CA GLU A 140 -3.10 18.05 -3.17
C GLU A 140 -4.32 17.97 -2.26
N ALA A 141 -4.91 16.78 -2.09
CA ALA A 141 -6.06 16.55 -1.21
C ALA A 141 -5.73 16.85 0.26
N GLU A 142 -4.49 16.61 0.69
CA GLU A 142 -4.05 16.75 2.08
C GLU A 142 -3.21 18.02 2.32
N LYS A 143 -3.14 18.96 1.36
CA LYS A 143 -2.27 20.15 1.44
C LYS A 143 -2.48 21.04 2.67
N ALA A 144 -3.70 21.01 3.24
CA ALA A 144 -4.06 21.77 4.43
C ALA A 144 -3.73 21.03 5.75
N ARG A 145 -3.35 19.74 5.68
CA ARG A 145 -3.09 18.93 6.85
C ARG A 145 -1.69 19.20 7.41
N THR A 146 -1.64 19.63 8.67
CA THR A 146 -0.40 19.86 9.42
C THR A 146 -0.15 18.80 10.50
N ALA A 147 -1.16 18.03 10.88
CA ALA A 147 -1.05 16.98 11.88
C ALA A 147 -0.61 15.64 11.27
N MET A 148 0.17 14.87 12.04
CA MET A 148 0.45 13.46 11.71
C MET A 148 -0.83 12.62 11.73
N TRP A 149 -0.84 11.53 10.98
CA TRP A 149 -1.96 10.59 10.98
C TRP A 149 -1.95 9.67 12.19
N THR A 150 -3.13 9.30 12.66
CA THR A 150 -3.33 8.16 13.57
C THR A 150 -3.89 6.96 12.80
N GLU A 151 -3.70 5.74 13.32
CA GLU A 151 -4.30 4.53 12.74
C GLU A 151 -5.82 4.71 12.55
N ALA A 152 -6.52 5.21 13.58
CA ALA A 152 -7.97 5.38 13.54
C ALA A 152 -8.46 6.36 12.46
N GLU A 153 -7.66 7.34 12.06
CA GLU A 153 -7.97 8.20 10.92
C GLU A 153 -7.69 7.49 9.59
N LEU A 154 -6.56 6.80 9.49
CA LEU A 154 -6.17 6.09 8.27
C LEU A 154 -7.13 4.95 7.93
N GLU A 155 -7.66 4.25 8.92
CA GLU A 155 -8.62 3.16 8.71
C GLU A 155 -9.94 3.63 8.08
N LYS A 156 -10.30 4.91 8.20
CA LYS A 156 -11.48 5.49 7.54
C LYS A 156 -11.29 5.67 6.03
N ILE A 157 -10.05 5.57 5.54
CA ILE A 157 -9.74 5.70 4.10
C ILE A 157 -9.93 4.33 3.44
N PRO A 158 -10.81 4.20 2.43
CA PRO A 158 -11.04 2.93 1.76
C PRO A 158 -9.79 2.41 1.04
N VAL A 159 -9.51 1.11 1.15
CA VAL A 159 -8.37 0.46 0.48
C VAL A 159 -8.75 -0.72 -0.40
N ASN A 160 -10.04 -1.00 -0.51
CA ASN A 160 -10.64 -2.02 -1.36
C ASN A 160 -10.97 -1.51 -2.77
#